data_AF-A0AAC9AQ01-F1
#
_entry.id   AF-A0AAC9AQ01-F1
#
_cell.length_a   1.000
_cell.length_b   1.000
_cell.length_c   1.000
_cell.angle_alpha   90.00
_cell.angle_beta   90.00
_cell.angle_gamma   90.00
#
_symmetry.space_group_name_H-M   'P 1'
#
loop_
_entity.id
_entity.type
_entity.pdbx_description
1 polymer ?
#
loop_
_entity_poly.entity_id
_entity_poly.type
_entity_poly.pdbx_seq_one_letter_code
_entity_poly.pdbx_strand_id
1 'polypeptide(L)'
;MLAQTHSFLPPLRLPRSLWSGLWRTIVALLAVITLVTGCATSETLNVAPQAAAPDKFAAIVVDASNGRTLYQAYATAPRYPASLTKMMTLYLTFEAMQQGRVAKTTFIPVSENARSQPPSKLGFKRGEQIELDAAIRALATKSANDVAVAVGEYLGGSEEGFARQMTAKARQLGMTSTVFRNASGLPDAQQRTTARDMAVLGMALRKHFPQHYYYFSATDFNFRGKRIRGHNDLLGRVNGVDGIKTGYIRASGFNIVTSVQADGRKLVIVVMGGDTARKRNAQVEEMIVRYMPQAAGGSLASQMFTPAPAATALAAPLPAPAAPGMPMPVDTSTTIQQGDAPVPMGEIQ
;
A
#
# COMPACT_ATOMS: atom_id res chain seq x y z
N MET A 1 -37.86 -23.48 97.88
CA MET A 1 -36.72 -23.75 98.78
C MET A 1 -35.68 -24.47 97.94
N LEU A 2 -34.58 -23.78 97.58
CA LEU A 2 -33.25 -24.29 97.20
C LEU A 2 -32.46 -23.13 96.58
N ALA A 3 -31.58 -22.53 97.37
CA ALA A 3 -30.63 -21.52 96.96
C ALA A 3 -29.35 -22.23 96.47
N GLN A 4 -28.83 -21.83 95.30
CA GLN A 4 -27.51 -22.23 94.84
C GLN A 4 -26.57 -21.03 94.86
N THR A 5 -25.58 -21.11 95.74
CA THR A 5 -24.40 -20.25 95.82
C THR A 5 -23.36 -20.73 94.82
N HIS A 6 -22.93 -19.88 93.88
CA HIS A 6 -21.73 -20.12 93.09
C HIS A 6 -20.61 -19.17 93.50
N SER A 7 -19.55 -19.77 94.03
CA SER A 7 -18.30 -19.16 94.46
C SER A 7 -17.46 -18.74 93.25
N PHE A 8 -17.03 -17.48 93.20
CA PHE A 8 -16.07 -16.97 92.21
C PHE A 8 -14.63 -17.36 92.62
N LEU A 9 -13.91 -18.04 91.73
CA LEU A 9 -12.45 -18.15 91.76
C LEU A 9 -11.82 -16.95 91.02
N PRO A 10 -10.71 -16.35 91.51
CA PRO A 10 -10.04 -15.27 90.80
C PRO A 10 -9.20 -15.82 89.63
N PRO A 11 -9.05 -15.06 88.53
CA PRO A 11 -8.27 -15.50 87.36
C PRO A 11 -6.77 -15.48 87.65
N LEU A 12 -6.07 -16.55 87.22
CA LEU A 12 -4.61 -16.63 87.21
C LEU A 12 -4.02 -15.53 86.32
N ARG A 13 -3.16 -14.68 86.89
CA ARG A 13 -2.37 -13.70 86.14
C ARG A 13 -1.01 -14.29 85.79
N LEU A 14 -0.81 -14.66 84.52
CA LEU A 14 0.50 -15.01 83.99
C LEU A 14 1.33 -13.74 83.67
N PRO A 15 2.66 -13.78 83.84
CA PRO A 15 3.53 -12.61 83.68
C PRO A 15 3.66 -12.15 82.22
N ARG A 16 3.55 -10.84 82.01
CA ARG A 16 3.54 -10.13 80.71
C ARG A 16 4.80 -10.34 79.85
N SER A 17 5.90 -10.85 80.40
CA SER A 17 7.16 -11.05 79.69
C SER A 17 7.19 -12.28 78.76
N LEU A 18 6.26 -13.24 78.94
CA LEU A 18 6.12 -14.39 78.04
C LEU A 18 5.34 -14.05 76.75
N TRP A 19 4.54 -12.97 76.75
CA TRP A 19 3.77 -12.54 75.58
C TRP A 19 4.59 -11.78 74.54
N SER A 20 5.66 -11.08 74.93
CA SER A 20 6.47 -10.28 73.98
C SER A 20 7.38 -11.14 73.09
N GLY A 21 7.83 -12.30 73.58
CA GLY A 21 8.68 -13.22 72.80
C GLY A 21 7.90 -14.01 71.75
N LEU A 22 6.75 -14.56 72.15
CA LEU A 22 5.89 -15.36 71.29
C LEU A 22 5.21 -14.54 70.18
N TRP A 23 4.82 -13.28 70.48
CA TRP A 23 4.26 -12.37 69.48
C TRP A 23 5.29 -11.98 68.41
N ARG A 24 6.55 -11.76 68.81
CA ARG A 24 7.64 -11.42 67.88
C ARG A 24 7.97 -12.57 66.93
N THR A 25 7.94 -13.82 67.40
CA THR A 25 8.17 -15.00 66.54
C THR A 25 7.00 -15.27 65.60
N ILE A 26 5.75 -15.08 66.05
CA ILE A 26 4.56 -15.23 65.21
C ILE A 26 4.51 -14.17 64.09
N VAL A 27 4.81 -12.90 64.41
CA VAL A 27 4.86 -11.82 63.41
C VAL A 27 6.01 -12.03 62.40
N ALA A 28 7.18 -12.51 62.86
CA ALA A 28 8.30 -12.83 61.96
C ALA A 28 7.98 -14.00 61.02
N LEU A 29 7.30 -15.06 61.50
CA LEU A 29 6.89 -16.19 60.68
C LEU A 29 5.81 -15.80 59.65
N LEU A 30 4.83 -14.96 60.02
CA LEU A 30 3.82 -14.45 59.09
C LEU A 30 4.44 -13.55 58.01
N ALA A 31 5.42 -12.71 58.34
CA ALA A 31 6.12 -11.87 57.38
C ALA A 31 6.95 -12.67 56.35
N VAL A 32 7.56 -13.78 56.78
CA VAL A 32 8.31 -14.69 55.88
C VAL A 32 7.36 -15.47 54.96
N ILE A 33 6.20 -15.91 55.46
CA ILE A 33 5.19 -16.61 54.65
C ILE A 33 4.58 -15.68 53.59
N THR A 34 4.38 -14.39 53.89
CA THR A 34 3.93 -13.40 52.89
C THR A 34 5.00 -13.04 51.86
N LEU A 35 6.30 -13.18 52.19
CA LEU A 35 7.38 -12.90 51.25
C LEU A 35 7.59 -14.06 50.24
N VAL A 36 7.28 -15.29 50.61
CA VAL A 36 7.46 -16.48 49.75
C VAL A 36 6.27 -16.71 48.80
N THR A 37 5.08 -16.19 49.11
CA THR A 37 3.89 -16.30 48.24
C THR A 37 3.78 -15.23 47.15
N GLY A 38 4.62 -14.18 47.19
CA GLY A 38 4.59 -13.07 46.22
C GLY A 38 5.31 -13.31 44.88
N CYS A 39 5.95 -14.47 44.68
CA CYS A 39 6.82 -14.71 43.51
C CYS A 39 6.26 -15.65 42.43
N ALA A 40 5.00 -16.10 42.50
CA ALA A 40 4.51 -17.19 41.64
C ALA A 40 3.42 -16.82 40.61
N THR A 41 3.19 -15.53 40.30
CA THR A 41 2.30 -15.15 39.19
C THR A 41 3.04 -14.28 38.17
N SER A 42 3.99 -14.90 37.48
CA SER A 42 4.41 -14.39 36.17
C SER A 42 3.31 -14.75 35.17
N GLU A 43 2.33 -13.86 35.00
CA GLU A 43 1.49 -13.90 33.81
C GLU A 43 2.40 -13.64 32.61
N THR A 44 2.83 -14.73 31.97
CA THR A 44 3.49 -14.65 30.68
C THR A 44 2.49 -14.06 29.71
N LEU A 45 2.63 -12.77 29.40
CA LEU A 45 1.95 -12.14 28.28
C LEU A 45 2.27 -12.94 27.02
N ASN A 46 1.33 -13.79 26.62
CA ASN A 46 1.40 -14.55 25.39
C ASN A 46 1.15 -13.56 24.24
N VAL A 47 2.20 -12.83 23.85
CA VAL A 47 2.17 -11.97 22.66
C VAL A 47 2.04 -12.92 21.48
N ALA A 48 0.82 -13.08 20.98
CA ALA A 48 0.57 -13.85 19.77
C ALA A 48 1.51 -13.32 18.67
N PRO A 49 2.22 -14.20 17.94
CA PRO A 49 3.13 -13.77 16.89
C PRO A 49 2.35 -12.92 15.90
N GLN A 50 2.74 -11.64 15.80
CA GLN A 50 2.17 -10.74 14.80
C GLN A 50 2.46 -11.35 13.44
N ALA A 51 1.41 -11.76 12.72
CA ALA A 51 1.54 -12.32 11.39
C ALA A 51 2.46 -11.43 10.54
N ALA A 52 3.48 -12.03 9.94
CA ALA A 52 4.43 -11.30 9.12
C ALA A 52 3.65 -10.53 8.04
N ALA A 53 4.04 -9.27 7.82
CA ALA A 53 3.43 -8.48 6.77
C ALA A 53 3.59 -9.23 5.44
N PRO A 54 2.53 -9.33 4.62
CA PRO A 54 2.64 -9.97 3.32
C PRO A 54 3.72 -9.28 2.49
N ASP A 55 4.57 -10.08 1.83
CA ASP A 55 5.79 -9.60 1.17
C ASP A 55 5.56 -8.42 0.21
N LYS A 56 4.41 -8.43 -0.50
CA LYS A 56 4.10 -7.44 -1.55
C LYS A 56 2.89 -6.58 -1.23
N PHE A 57 1.93 -7.08 -0.46
CA PHE A 57 0.62 -6.43 -0.36
C PHE A 57 0.66 -5.15 0.49
N ALA A 58 0.06 -4.08 -0.01
CA ALA A 58 -0.22 -2.86 0.74
C ALA A 58 -1.39 -2.11 0.11
N ALA A 59 -2.19 -1.42 0.90
CA ALA A 59 -3.30 -0.63 0.38
C ALA A 59 -3.64 0.58 1.27
N ILE A 60 -4.23 1.61 0.66
CA ILE A 60 -4.76 2.79 1.35
C ILE A 60 -5.93 3.37 0.56
N VAL A 61 -6.94 3.89 1.27
CA VAL A 61 -8.05 4.67 0.72
C VAL A 61 -8.07 6.02 1.41
N VAL A 62 -8.03 7.08 0.61
CA VAL A 62 -7.98 8.47 1.08
C VAL A 62 -9.16 9.23 0.48
N ASP A 63 -9.87 9.97 1.33
CA ASP A 63 -10.84 10.98 0.93
C ASP A 63 -10.08 12.14 0.26
N ALA A 64 -10.32 12.32 -1.03
CA ALA A 64 -9.56 13.25 -1.84
C ALA A 64 -9.97 14.72 -1.60
N SER A 65 -11.07 14.98 -0.89
CA SER A 65 -11.54 16.34 -0.60
C SER A 65 -10.80 16.96 0.59
N ASN A 66 -10.42 16.15 1.58
CA ASN A 66 -9.83 16.62 2.84
C ASN A 66 -8.55 15.88 3.26
N GLY A 67 -8.14 14.84 2.53
CA GLY A 67 -6.93 14.05 2.82
C GLY A 67 -7.08 13.03 3.95
N ARG A 68 -8.29 12.83 4.48
CA ARG A 68 -8.56 11.85 5.55
C ARG A 68 -8.35 10.44 5.03
N THR A 69 -7.54 9.65 5.72
CA THR A 69 -7.40 8.22 5.43
C THR A 69 -8.63 7.48 5.96
N LEU A 70 -9.35 6.80 5.08
CA LEU A 70 -10.53 5.98 5.41
C LEU A 70 -10.16 4.53 5.68
N TYR A 71 -9.08 4.05 5.04
CA TYR A 71 -8.56 2.70 5.23
C TYR A 71 -7.07 2.65 4.94
N GLN A 72 -6.34 1.81 5.67
CA GLN A 72 -4.95 1.47 5.35
C GLN A 72 -4.60 0.05 5.80
N ALA A 73 -3.78 -0.64 5.01
CA ALA A 73 -3.15 -1.91 5.36
C ALA A 73 -1.70 -1.90 4.84
N TYR A 74 -0.73 -2.07 5.74
CA TYR A 74 0.71 -2.02 5.43
C TYR A 74 1.12 -0.77 4.61
N ALA A 75 0.39 0.34 4.78
CA ALA A 75 0.47 1.47 3.86
C ALA A 75 1.82 2.21 3.89
N THR A 76 2.61 2.04 4.94
CA THR A 76 3.96 2.58 5.11
C THR A 76 5.07 1.55 4.86
N ALA A 77 4.71 0.29 4.59
CA ALA A 77 5.70 -0.74 4.30
C ALA A 77 6.37 -0.48 2.94
N PRO A 78 7.69 -0.74 2.82
CA PRO A 78 8.41 -0.50 1.57
C PRO A 78 7.94 -1.47 0.48
N ARG A 79 7.70 -0.93 -0.71
CA ARG A 79 7.27 -1.68 -1.90
C ARG A 79 8.00 -1.20 -3.14
N TYR A 80 8.18 -2.09 -4.11
CA TYR A 80 8.60 -1.69 -5.45
C TYR A 80 7.44 -0.99 -6.18
N PRO A 81 7.62 0.23 -6.71
CA PRO A 81 6.56 0.99 -7.35
C PRO A 81 6.12 0.41 -8.70
N ALA A 82 7.01 -0.32 -9.39
CA ALA A 82 6.85 -0.65 -10.80
C ALA A 82 6.48 0.61 -11.61
N SER A 83 5.67 0.47 -12.67
CA SER A 83 5.21 1.59 -13.51
C SER A 83 4.35 2.65 -12.81
N LEU A 84 4.01 2.52 -11.52
CA LEU A 84 3.47 3.66 -10.76
C LEU A 84 4.45 4.83 -10.72
N THR A 85 5.76 4.54 -10.84
CA THR A 85 6.85 5.52 -10.99
C THR A 85 6.56 6.58 -12.05
N LYS A 86 5.91 6.21 -13.15
CA LYS A 86 5.59 7.13 -14.25
C LYS A 86 4.60 8.24 -13.85
N MET A 87 3.89 8.09 -12.72
CA MET A 87 3.13 9.20 -12.14
C MET A 87 4.04 10.36 -11.76
N MET A 88 5.23 10.10 -11.21
CA MET A 88 6.20 11.14 -10.87
C MET A 88 6.87 11.71 -12.13
N THR A 89 7.14 10.86 -13.13
CA THR A 89 7.62 11.31 -14.44
C THR A 89 6.63 12.30 -15.08
N LEU A 90 5.33 11.98 -15.05
CA LEU A 90 4.28 12.86 -15.52
C LEU A 90 4.11 14.10 -14.64
N TYR A 91 4.22 13.97 -13.32
CA TYR A 91 4.20 15.11 -12.40
C TYR A 91 5.28 16.15 -12.79
N LEU A 92 6.53 15.72 -12.95
CA LEU A 92 7.63 16.61 -13.33
C LEU A 92 7.49 17.14 -14.76
N THR A 93 6.89 16.35 -15.67
CA THR A 93 6.57 16.82 -17.02
C THR A 93 5.55 17.96 -16.98
N PHE A 94 4.46 17.80 -16.22
CA PHE A 94 3.44 18.84 -16.07
C PHE A 94 3.98 20.07 -15.34
N GLU A 95 4.84 19.88 -14.35
CA GLU A 95 5.55 20.99 -13.69
C GLU A 95 6.43 21.76 -14.68
N ALA A 96 7.19 21.06 -15.54
CA ALA A 96 8.00 21.68 -16.59
C ALA A 96 7.14 22.46 -17.61
N MET A 97 5.96 21.93 -17.95
CA MET A 97 5.00 22.62 -18.82
C MET A 97 4.44 23.90 -18.17
N GLN A 98 4.06 23.82 -16.89
CA GLN A 98 3.57 24.98 -16.15
C GLN A 98 4.63 26.08 -15.99
N GLN A 99 5.91 25.69 -15.90
CA GLN A 99 7.06 26.59 -15.86
C GLN A 99 7.46 27.14 -17.24
N GLY A 100 6.78 26.73 -18.33
CA GLY A 100 7.10 27.17 -19.69
C GLY A 100 8.41 26.59 -20.25
N ARG A 101 9.02 25.59 -19.60
CA ARG A 101 10.27 24.96 -20.07
C ARG A 101 10.03 24.06 -21.28
N VAL A 102 8.83 23.50 -21.39
CA VAL A 102 8.39 22.65 -22.50
C VAL A 102 6.92 22.93 -22.80
N ALA A 103 6.48 22.62 -24.02
CA ALA A 103 5.09 22.69 -24.43
C ALA A 103 4.64 21.33 -24.99
N LYS A 104 3.33 21.15 -25.17
CA LYS A 104 2.77 19.93 -25.78
C LYS A 104 3.38 19.62 -27.15
N THR A 105 3.76 20.66 -27.89
CA THR A 105 4.37 20.60 -29.23
C THR A 105 5.88 20.42 -29.22
N THR A 106 6.52 20.34 -28.05
CA THR A 106 7.96 20.06 -27.94
C THR A 106 8.23 18.64 -28.43
N PHE A 107 9.20 18.47 -29.32
CA PHE A 107 9.67 17.16 -29.76
C PHE A 107 10.80 16.65 -28.85
N ILE A 108 10.62 15.44 -28.33
CA ILE A 108 11.54 14.77 -27.42
C ILE A 108 12.36 13.75 -28.23
N PRO A 109 13.68 13.89 -28.32
CA PRO A 109 14.53 12.93 -29.01
C PRO A 109 14.64 11.62 -28.23
N VAL A 110 14.65 10.50 -28.94
CA VAL A 110 14.84 9.18 -28.36
C VAL A 110 16.30 8.78 -28.46
N SER A 111 16.95 8.63 -27.31
CA SER A 111 18.33 8.16 -27.20
C SER A 111 18.45 6.66 -27.46
N GLU A 112 19.70 6.18 -27.54
CA GLU A 112 19.97 4.74 -27.61
C GLU A 112 19.52 4.01 -26.32
N ASN A 113 19.73 4.64 -25.16
CA ASN A 113 19.28 4.11 -23.87
C ASN A 113 17.74 4.02 -23.79
N ALA A 114 17.04 5.06 -24.23
CA ALA A 114 15.58 5.05 -24.27
C ALA A 114 15.05 3.94 -25.20
N ARG A 115 15.63 3.78 -26.39
CA ARG A 115 15.24 2.73 -27.33
C ARG A 115 15.45 1.31 -26.80
N SER A 116 16.56 1.09 -26.10
CA SER A 116 16.98 -0.24 -25.64
C SER A 116 16.12 -0.79 -24.50
N GLN A 117 15.30 0.06 -23.86
CA GLN A 117 14.44 -0.36 -22.76
C GLN A 117 13.52 -1.55 -23.12
N PRO A 118 13.25 -2.46 -22.17
CA PRO A 118 12.32 -3.56 -22.38
C PRO A 118 10.86 -3.06 -22.50
N PRO A 119 9.94 -3.83 -23.12
CA PRO A 119 8.52 -3.52 -23.14
C PRO A 119 7.90 -3.42 -21.72
N SER A 120 6.77 -2.73 -21.51
CA SER A 120 5.91 -2.02 -22.46
C SER A 120 6.62 -0.82 -23.10
N LYS A 121 6.53 -0.65 -24.43
CA LYS A 121 7.19 0.42 -25.18
C LYS A 121 6.49 0.74 -26.50
N LEU A 122 6.84 1.84 -27.17
CA LEU A 122 6.32 2.21 -28.50
C LEU A 122 7.23 1.75 -29.66
N GLY A 123 8.49 1.42 -29.38
CA GLY A 123 9.39 0.83 -30.37
C GLY A 123 10.04 1.86 -31.30
N PHE A 124 10.43 3.01 -30.74
CA PHE A 124 11.19 4.02 -31.46
C PHE A 124 12.57 3.51 -31.93
N LYS A 125 13.13 4.15 -32.97
CA LYS A 125 14.55 4.03 -33.31
C LYS A 125 15.34 5.19 -32.68
N ARG A 126 16.65 5.03 -32.54
CA ARG A 126 17.53 6.10 -32.05
C ARG A 126 17.44 7.31 -32.99
N GLY A 127 17.33 8.50 -32.42
CA GLY A 127 17.23 9.75 -33.16
C GLY A 127 15.84 10.08 -33.69
N GLU A 128 14.88 9.13 -33.64
CA GLU A 128 13.47 9.49 -33.79
C GLU A 128 13.03 10.40 -32.65
N GLN A 129 11.94 11.14 -32.87
CA GLN A 129 11.40 12.06 -31.90
C GLN A 129 9.91 11.78 -31.65
N ILE A 130 9.45 12.15 -30.47
CA ILE A 130 8.04 12.08 -30.08
C ILE A 130 7.58 13.46 -29.59
N GLU A 131 6.47 13.96 -30.13
CA GLU A 131 5.83 15.17 -29.60
C GLU A 131 5.36 14.93 -28.15
N LEU A 132 5.54 15.91 -27.26
CA LEU A 132 5.31 15.75 -25.84
C LEU A 132 3.86 15.36 -25.51
N ASP A 133 2.85 15.85 -26.25
CA ASP A 133 1.45 15.40 -26.09
C ASP A 133 1.31 13.88 -26.29
N ALA A 134 1.92 13.36 -27.35
CA ALA A 134 1.94 11.93 -27.63
C ALA A 134 2.75 11.16 -26.58
N ALA A 135 3.84 11.74 -26.06
CA ALA A 135 4.63 11.15 -24.99
C ALA A 135 3.81 11.02 -23.70
N ILE A 136 3.08 12.07 -23.31
CA ILE A 136 2.20 12.06 -22.12
C ILE A 136 1.14 10.97 -22.25
N ARG A 137 0.48 10.85 -23.42
CA ARG A 137 -0.50 9.78 -23.69
C ARG A 137 0.14 8.39 -23.61
N ALA A 138 1.33 8.22 -24.18
CA ALA A 138 2.05 6.96 -24.14
C ALA A 138 2.43 6.55 -22.70
N LEU A 139 2.80 7.50 -21.85
CA LEU A 139 3.12 7.27 -20.45
C LEU A 139 1.87 6.94 -19.61
N ALA A 140 0.81 7.71 -19.78
CA ALA A 140 -0.44 7.56 -19.04
C ALA A 140 -1.16 6.25 -19.41
N THR A 141 -1.33 6.00 -20.71
CA THR A 141 -2.16 4.91 -21.23
C THR A 141 -1.35 3.62 -21.43
N LYS A 142 -0.32 3.64 -22.29
CA LYS A 142 0.49 2.44 -22.63
C LYS A 142 1.60 2.15 -21.63
N SER A 143 1.91 3.08 -20.74
CA SER A 143 2.99 2.92 -19.76
C SER A 143 4.35 2.64 -20.43
N ALA A 144 4.61 3.28 -21.57
CA ALA A 144 5.78 3.04 -22.41
C ALA A 144 7.11 3.40 -21.70
N ASN A 145 8.04 2.46 -21.63
CA ASN A 145 9.32 2.59 -20.94
C ASN A 145 10.32 3.41 -21.75
N ASP A 146 10.39 3.19 -23.06
CA ASP A 146 11.22 3.98 -23.98
C ASP A 146 10.89 5.47 -23.91
N VAL A 147 9.60 5.80 -23.92
CA VAL A 147 9.13 7.18 -23.76
C VAL A 147 9.46 7.75 -22.39
N ALA A 148 9.37 6.95 -21.31
CA ALA A 148 9.67 7.43 -19.96
C ALA A 148 11.14 7.82 -19.81
N VAL A 149 12.03 7.00 -20.35
CA VAL A 149 13.46 7.29 -20.36
C VAL A 149 13.76 8.50 -21.24
N ALA A 150 13.20 8.59 -22.45
CA ALA A 150 13.40 9.74 -23.33
C ALA A 150 12.96 11.07 -22.69
N VAL A 151 11.76 11.09 -22.08
CA VAL A 151 11.25 12.27 -21.35
C VAL A 151 12.13 12.58 -20.13
N GLY A 152 12.54 11.55 -19.38
CA GLY A 152 13.43 11.72 -18.24
C GLY A 152 14.78 12.31 -18.62
N GLU A 153 15.44 11.77 -19.63
CA GLU A 153 16.71 12.28 -20.16
C GLU A 153 16.58 13.72 -20.66
N TYR A 154 15.50 14.04 -21.37
CA TYR A 154 15.28 15.39 -21.89
C TYR A 154 15.09 16.43 -20.77
N LEU A 155 14.31 16.10 -19.74
CA LEU A 155 14.03 17.02 -18.63
C LEU A 155 15.15 17.08 -17.59
N GLY A 156 15.86 15.96 -17.40
CA GLY A 156 16.87 15.79 -16.35
C GLY A 156 18.31 15.88 -16.82
N GLY A 157 18.55 16.03 -18.13
CA GLY A 157 19.87 15.95 -18.77
C GLY A 157 20.41 14.52 -18.91
N SER A 158 20.02 13.63 -18.00
CA SER A 158 20.21 12.17 -18.05
C SER A 158 19.11 11.49 -17.25
N GLU A 159 18.90 10.18 -17.46
CA GLU A 159 17.91 9.44 -16.69
C GLU A 159 18.24 9.42 -15.18
N GLU A 160 19.52 9.27 -14.84
CA GLU A 160 19.97 9.31 -13.44
C GLU A 160 19.76 10.70 -12.81
N GLY A 161 20.06 11.77 -13.57
CA GLY A 161 19.78 13.14 -13.17
C GLY A 161 18.30 13.37 -12.91
N PHE A 162 17.45 12.84 -13.79
CA PHE A 162 16.01 12.87 -13.62
C PHE A 162 15.54 12.08 -12.40
N ALA A 163 16.06 10.88 -12.15
CA ALA A 163 15.72 10.08 -10.98
C ALA A 163 16.04 10.79 -9.65
N ARG A 164 17.16 11.53 -9.60
CA ARG A 164 17.47 12.41 -8.46
C ARG A 164 16.44 13.52 -8.29
N GLN A 165 16.03 14.18 -9.38
CA GLN A 165 14.97 15.19 -9.35
C GLN A 165 13.63 14.61 -8.90
N MET A 166 13.26 13.41 -9.38
CA MET A 166 12.05 12.69 -8.96
C MET A 166 12.06 12.42 -7.45
N THR A 167 13.19 11.97 -6.91
CA THR A 167 13.33 11.70 -5.47
C THR A 167 13.27 13.00 -4.66
N ALA A 168 13.93 14.07 -5.12
CA ALA A 168 13.85 15.38 -4.48
C ALA A 168 12.41 15.91 -4.48
N LYS A 169 11.68 15.77 -5.59
CA LYS A 169 10.26 16.16 -5.68
C LYS A 169 9.39 15.32 -4.76
N ALA A 170 9.60 14.01 -4.69
CA ALA A 170 8.91 13.14 -3.74
C ALA A 170 9.07 13.67 -2.29
N ARG A 171 10.28 14.05 -1.89
CA ARG A 171 10.51 14.66 -0.56
C ARG A 171 9.75 15.97 -0.37
N GLN A 172 9.75 16.86 -1.37
CA GLN A 172 8.99 18.12 -1.33
C GLN A 172 7.48 17.89 -1.20
N LEU A 173 6.95 16.81 -1.78
CA LEU A 173 5.54 16.43 -1.66
C LEU A 173 5.20 15.71 -0.35
N GLY A 174 6.19 15.41 0.50
CA GLY A 174 6.00 14.66 1.75
C GLY A 174 6.04 13.14 1.58
N MET A 175 6.44 12.62 0.42
CA MET A 175 6.67 11.20 0.18
C MET A 175 8.04 10.77 0.74
N THR A 176 8.21 10.77 2.07
CA THR A 176 9.52 10.61 2.73
C THR A 176 10.13 9.22 2.62
N SER A 177 9.33 8.21 2.27
CA SER A 177 9.75 6.81 2.18
C SER A 177 10.04 6.35 0.74
N THR A 178 9.96 7.26 -0.23
CA THR A 178 10.10 6.96 -1.66
C THR A 178 11.50 7.25 -2.19
N VAL A 179 12.09 6.37 -3.00
CA VAL A 179 13.31 6.64 -3.75
C VAL A 179 13.09 6.15 -5.17
N PHE A 180 13.27 7.05 -6.13
CA PHE A 180 13.24 6.72 -7.56
C PHE A 180 14.67 6.57 -8.08
N ARG A 181 14.87 5.58 -8.96
CA ARG A 181 16.17 5.29 -9.58
C ARG A 181 16.15 5.35 -11.10
N ASN A 182 14.96 5.35 -11.69
CA ASN A 182 14.75 5.48 -13.11
C ASN A 182 13.39 6.14 -13.39
N ALA A 183 13.18 6.59 -14.63
CA ALA A 183 11.96 7.30 -15.01
C ALA A 183 10.76 6.35 -15.25
N SER A 184 11.03 5.07 -15.43
CA SER A 184 10.06 4.09 -15.93
C SER A 184 9.44 3.22 -14.82
N GLY A 185 10.14 3.00 -13.72
CA GLY A 185 9.78 2.01 -12.72
C GLY A 185 10.27 0.59 -13.03
N LEU A 186 11.21 0.45 -13.96
CA LEU A 186 11.89 -0.83 -14.20
C LEU A 186 12.68 -1.28 -12.96
N PRO A 187 12.94 -2.59 -12.81
CA PRO A 187 13.57 -3.14 -11.60
C PRO A 187 14.89 -2.45 -11.25
N ASP A 188 15.00 -2.04 -9.99
CA ASP A 188 16.20 -1.53 -9.35
C ASP A 188 16.05 -1.80 -7.85
N ALA A 189 17.06 -2.42 -7.21
CA ALA A 189 16.99 -2.85 -5.81
C ALA A 189 16.91 -1.67 -4.81
N GLN A 190 17.37 -0.49 -5.21
CA GLN A 190 17.32 0.72 -4.40
C GLN A 190 16.05 1.56 -4.65
N GLN A 191 15.23 1.19 -5.64
CA GLN A 191 13.96 1.86 -5.94
C GLN A 191 12.85 1.36 -5.02
N ARG A 192 12.21 2.28 -4.29
CA ARG A 192 11.17 1.95 -3.32
C ARG A 192 10.13 3.04 -3.18
N THR A 193 8.93 2.68 -2.74
CA THR A 193 7.84 3.58 -2.37
C THR A 193 7.01 2.95 -1.25
N THR A 194 5.93 3.61 -0.85
CA THR A 194 4.87 3.04 -0.02
C THR A 194 3.50 3.29 -0.66
N ALA A 195 2.45 2.60 -0.20
CA ALA A 195 1.09 2.89 -0.67
C ALA A 195 0.64 4.30 -0.24
N ARG A 196 1.04 4.75 0.96
CA ARG A 196 0.80 6.11 1.45
C ARG A 196 1.45 7.16 0.56
N ASP A 197 2.72 6.99 0.21
CA ASP A 197 3.44 7.95 -0.65
C ASP A 197 2.81 8.00 -2.05
N MET A 198 2.38 6.85 -2.59
CA MET A 198 1.67 6.81 -3.87
C MET A 198 0.29 7.48 -3.82
N ALA A 199 -0.41 7.43 -2.68
CA ALA A 199 -1.64 8.18 -2.49
C ALA A 199 -1.39 9.69 -2.45
N VAL A 200 -0.32 10.13 -1.77
CA VAL A 200 0.14 11.53 -1.78
C VAL A 200 0.41 12.00 -3.20
N LEU A 201 1.12 11.21 -4.01
CA LEU A 201 1.38 11.56 -5.41
C LEU A 201 0.10 11.62 -6.26
N GLY A 202 -0.82 10.67 -6.08
CA GLY A 202 -2.13 10.68 -6.75
C GLY A 202 -2.95 11.91 -6.42
N MET A 203 -2.97 12.31 -5.15
CA MET A 203 -3.59 13.54 -4.67
C MET A 203 -2.94 14.79 -5.26
N ALA A 204 -1.60 14.84 -5.28
CA ALA A 204 -0.84 15.97 -5.80
C ALA A 204 -1.09 16.17 -7.31
N LEU A 205 -1.11 15.10 -8.10
CA LEU A 205 -1.46 15.17 -9.54
C LEU A 205 -2.85 15.79 -9.76
N ARG A 206 -3.85 15.37 -8.99
CA ARG A 206 -5.22 15.90 -9.08
C ARG A 206 -5.29 17.38 -8.69
N LYS A 207 -4.60 17.75 -7.61
CA LYS A 207 -4.66 19.09 -7.03
C LYS A 207 -3.86 20.11 -7.84
N HIS A 208 -2.65 19.76 -8.26
CA HIS A 208 -1.71 20.70 -8.89
C HIS A 208 -1.90 20.78 -10.41
N PHE A 209 -2.38 19.70 -11.05
CA PHE A 209 -2.54 19.64 -12.51
C PHE A 209 -3.94 19.19 -12.96
N PRO A 210 -5.04 19.77 -12.43
CA PRO A 210 -6.39 19.39 -12.83
C PRO A 210 -6.62 19.52 -14.34
N GLN A 211 -5.99 20.52 -14.99
CA GLN A 211 -6.05 20.76 -16.43
C GLN A 211 -5.39 19.68 -17.30
N HIS A 212 -4.52 18.84 -16.72
CA HIS A 212 -3.85 17.74 -17.42
C HIS A 212 -4.40 16.37 -17.01
N TYR A 213 -5.29 16.33 -16.03
CA TYR A 213 -5.74 15.06 -15.45
C TYR A 213 -6.49 14.17 -16.44
N TYR A 214 -7.10 14.77 -17.49
CA TYR A 214 -7.79 14.03 -18.56
C TYR A 214 -6.92 12.99 -19.27
N TYR A 215 -5.58 13.13 -19.29
CA TYR A 215 -4.70 12.12 -19.88
C TYR A 215 -4.80 10.78 -19.14
N PHE A 216 -5.05 10.79 -17.83
CA PHE A 216 -5.18 9.59 -17.02
C PHE A 216 -6.52 8.88 -17.21
N SER A 217 -7.53 9.60 -17.70
CA SER A 217 -8.87 9.06 -17.97
C SER A 217 -8.98 8.41 -19.36
N ALA A 218 -7.96 8.54 -20.21
CA ALA A 218 -7.95 7.97 -21.55
C ALA A 218 -7.77 6.44 -21.53
N THR A 219 -8.75 5.71 -22.08
CA THR A 219 -8.73 4.24 -22.23
C THR A 219 -7.82 3.79 -23.37
N ASP A 220 -7.62 4.62 -24.38
CA ASP A 220 -6.74 4.40 -25.51
C ASP A 220 -6.29 5.72 -26.16
N PHE A 221 -5.33 5.63 -27.07
CA PHE A 221 -4.91 6.74 -27.94
C PHE A 221 -4.39 6.22 -29.28
N ASN A 222 -4.39 7.09 -30.29
CA ASN A 222 -3.83 6.77 -31.61
C ASN A 222 -2.36 7.21 -31.68
N PHE A 223 -1.51 6.34 -32.21
CA PHE A 223 -0.10 6.63 -32.47
C PHE A 223 0.35 5.93 -33.76
N ARG A 224 0.92 6.69 -34.71
CA ARG A 224 1.36 6.19 -36.03
C ARG A 224 0.28 5.34 -36.73
N GLY A 225 -0.97 5.82 -36.72
CA GLY A 225 -2.11 5.15 -37.35
C GLY A 225 -2.65 3.92 -36.60
N LYS A 226 -2.11 3.59 -35.41
CA LYS A 226 -2.54 2.44 -34.61
C LYS A 226 -3.21 2.89 -33.32
N ARG A 227 -4.35 2.27 -33.01
CA ARG A 227 -5.03 2.43 -31.71
C ARG A 227 -4.30 1.62 -30.65
N ILE A 228 -3.84 2.27 -29.59
CA ILE A 228 -3.10 1.67 -28.47
C ILE A 228 -3.97 1.74 -27.22
N ARG A 229 -4.38 0.57 -26.71
CA ARG A 229 -5.18 0.45 -25.48
C ARG A 229 -4.32 0.56 -24.22
N GLY A 230 -4.92 1.11 -23.17
CA GLY A 230 -4.34 1.18 -21.83
C GLY A 230 -4.49 -0.13 -21.04
N HIS A 231 -4.01 -0.09 -19.79
CA HIS A 231 -4.03 -1.24 -18.87
C HIS A 231 -4.98 -1.08 -17.67
N ASN A 232 -5.70 0.05 -17.59
CA ASN A 232 -6.59 0.32 -16.47
C ASN A 232 -8.04 -0.05 -16.82
N ASP A 233 -8.38 -1.33 -16.65
CA ASP A 233 -9.71 -1.88 -16.97
C ASP A 233 -10.83 -1.38 -16.06
N LEU A 234 -10.54 -0.54 -15.06
CA LEU A 234 -11.56 0.13 -14.26
C LEU A 234 -12.14 1.35 -15.00
N LEU A 235 -11.38 1.99 -15.88
CA LEU A 235 -11.84 3.11 -16.69
C LEU A 235 -12.96 2.65 -17.64
N GLY A 236 -14.09 3.36 -17.62
CA GLY A 236 -15.28 3.02 -18.42
C GLY A 236 -16.09 1.83 -17.91
N ARG A 237 -15.54 1.00 -17.00
CA ARG A 237 -16.25 -0.14 -16.41
C ARG A 237 -16.85 0.19 -15.04
N VAL A 238 -16.16 0.97 -14.22
CA VAL A 238 -16.62 1.38 -12.90
C VAL A 238 -16.96 2.86 -12.94
N ASN A 239 -18.22 3.18 -12.60
CA ASN A 239 -18.69 4.56 -12.64
C ASN A 239 -17.83 5.48 -11.74
N GLY A 240 -17.50 6.65 -12.27
CA GLY A 240 -16.70 7.65 -11.56
C GLY A 240 -15.19 7.41 -11.53
N VAL A 241 -14.67 6.24 -11.95
CA VAL A 241 -13.22 6.03 -12.04
C VAL A 241 -12.63 6.90 -13.15
N ASP A 242 -11.62 7.71 -12.82
CA ASP A 242 -11.06 8.71 -13.73
C ASP A 242 -9.53 8.65 -13.87
N GLY A 243 -8.86 7.66 -13.27
CA GLY A 243 -7.41 7.50 -13.32
C GLY A 243 -6.89 6.37 -12.42
N ILE A 244 -5.62 6.32 -12.01
CA ILE A 244 -4.50 7.12 -12.52
C ILE A 244 -3.52 6.20 -13.25
N LYS A 245 -2.99 5.18 -12.56
CA LYS A 245 -1.90 4.39 -13.11
C LYS A 245 -1.85 2.98 -12.53
N THR A 246 -1.59 2.01 -13.39
CA THR A 246 -1.26 0.62 -13.03
C THR A 246 0.24 0.37 -13.09
N GLY A 247 0.72 -0.67 -12.40
CA GLY A 247 2.11 -1.12 -12.49
C GLY A 247 2.26 -2.60 -12.21
N TYR A 248 3.24 -3.23 -12.85
CA TYR A 248 3.61 -4.62 -12.61
C TYR A 248 5.09 -4.85 -12.89
N ILE A 249 5.75 -5.49 -11.94
CA ILE A 249 6.97 -6.29 -12.13
C ILE A 249 6.83 -7.54 -11.25
N ARG A 250 7.59 -8.61 -11.53
CA ARG A 250 7.53 -9.85 -10.73
C ARG A 250 7.75 -9.58 -9.22
N ALA A 251 8.69 -8.70 -8.89
CA ALA A 251 9.03 -8.34 -7.52
C ALA A 251 7.91 -7.57 -6.80
N SER A 252 7.07 -6.81 -7.51
CA SER A 252 6.02 -5.99 -6.90
C SER A 252 4.64 -6.64 -6.90
N GLY A 253 4.37 -7.57 -7.81
CA GLY A 253 3.00 -7.98 -8.12
C GLY A 253 2.23 -6.87 -8.89
N PHE A 254 0.91 -7.00 -8.98
CA PHE A 254 0.04 -6.06 -9.68
C PHE A 254 -0.37 -4.90 -8.77
N ASN A 255 -0.11 -3.68 -9.23
CA ASN A 255 -0.31 -2.43 -8.49
C ASN A 255 -1.27 -1.49 -9.24
N ILE A 256 -1.95 -0.63 -8.49
CA ILE A 256 -2.71 0.51 -9.01
C ILE A 256 -2.75 1.67 -8.01
N VAL A 257 -2.67 2.88 -8.55
CA VAL A 257 -3.26 4.07 -7.95
C VAL A 257 -4.46 4.45 -8.81
N THR A 258 -5.64 4.54 -8.22
CA THR A 258 -6.85 4.98 -8.91
C THR A 258 -7.50 6.13 -8.17
N SER A 259 -8.35 6.86 -8.87
CA SER A 259 -9.20 7.85 -8.27
C SER A 259 -10.61 7.74 -8.84
N VAL A 260 -11.57 8.09 -7.98
CA VAL A 260 -13.00 7.91 -8.23
C VAL A 260 -13.73 9.16 -7.79
N GLN A 261 -14.62 9.66 -8.64
CA GLN A 261 -15.51 10.78 -8.33
C GLN A 261 -16.95 10.40 -8.64
N ALA A 262 -17.82 10.45 -7.64
CA ALA A 262 -19.24 10.18 -7.78
C ALA A 262 -20.04 10.98 -6.75
N ASP A 263 -21.17 11.56 -7.14
CA ASP A 263 -22.09 12.30 -6.25
C ASP A 263 -21.41 13.37 -5.39
N GLY A 264 -20.44 14.10 -5.96
CA GLY A 264 -19.68 15.12 -5.24
C GLY A 264 -18.64 14.59 -4.25
N ARG A 265 -18.50 13.26 -4.12
CA ARG A 265 -17.48 12.58 -3.31
C ARG A 265 -16.29 12.17 -4.17
N LYS A 266 -15.10 12.14 -3.56
CA LYS A 266 -13.85 11.86 -4.26
C LYS A 266 -12.95 10.96 -3.43
N LEU A 267 -12.43 9.89 -4.04
CA LEU A 267 -11.47 8.98 -3.42
C LEU A 267 -10.17 8.89 -4.23
N VAL A 268 -9.06 8.67 -3.53
CA VAL A 268 -7.83 8.10 -4.09
C VAL A 268 -7.59 6.76 -3.40
N ILE A 269 -7.42 5.71 -4.20
CA ILE A 269 -7.24 4.33 -3.73
C ILE A 269 -5.93 3.80 -4.29
N VAL A 270 -5.11 3.21 -3.43
CA VAL A 270 -3.89 2.50 -3.82
C VAL A 270 -4.00 1.05 -3.38
N VAL A 271 -3.71 0.14 -4.30
CA VAL A 271 -3.53 -1.29 -4.01
C VAL A 271 -2.22 -1.73 -4.67
N MET A 272 -1.32 -2.30 -3.89
CA MET A 272 -0.03 -2.84 -4.35
C MET A 272 0.04 -4.32 -4.01
N GLY A 273 0.76 -5.09 -4.82
CA GLY A 273 1.05 -6.49 -4.51
C GLY A 273 -0.09 -7.47 -4.74
N GLY A 274 -1.02 -7.20 -5.66
CA GLY A 274 -2.03 -8.20 -6.04
C GLY A 274 -1.42 -9.34 -6.88
N ASP A 275 -1.92 -10.57 -6.73
CA ASP A 275 -1.42 -11.73 -7.49
C ASP A 275 -1.74 -11.63 -8.98
N THR A 276 -2.88 -11.04 -9.32
CA THR A 276 -3.35 -10.86 -10.69
C THR A 276 -3.99 -9.49 -10.85
N ALA A 277 -4.01 -8.97 -12.09
CA ALA A 277 -4.71 -7.73 -12.40
C ALA A 277 -6.19 -7.78 -12.00
N ARG A 278 -6.86 -8.93 -12.21
CA ARG A 278 -8.27 -9.16 -11.89
C ARG A 278 -8.54 -9.11 -10.38
N LYS A 279 -7.77 -9.84 -9.56
CA LYS A 279 -7.91 -9.80 -8.09
C LYS A 279 -7.69 -8.37 -7.56
N ARG A 280 -6.65 -7.69 -8.06
CA ARG A 280 -6.35 -6.31 -7.70
C ARG A 280 -7.49 -5.35 -8.08
N ASN A 281 -8.12 -5.52 -9.23
CA ASN A 281 -9.29 -4.72 -9.64
C ASN A 281 -10.51 -4.99 -8.76
N ALA A 282 -10.82 -6.27 -8.48
CA ALA A 282 -11.93 -6.65 -7.61
C ALA A 282 -11.80 -6.04 -6.21
N GLN A 283 -10.57 -6.02 -5.67
CA GLN A 283 -10.30 -5.39 -4.38
C GLN A 283 -10.53 -3.87 -4.41
N VAL A 284 -10.15 -3.19 -5.50
CA VAL A 284 -10.44 -1.76 -5.67
C VAL A 284 -11.95 -1.52 -5.73
N GLU A 285 -12.70 -2.34 -6.48
CA GLU A 285 -14.16 -2.23 -6.56
C GLU A 285 -14.83 -2.39 -5.19
N GLU A 286 -14.40 -3.38 -4.38
CA GLU A 286 -14.87 -3.54 -3.00
C GLU A 286 -14.57 -2.30 -2.15
N MET A 287 -13.36 -1.73 -2.27
CA MET A 287 -12.98 -0.51 -1.55
C MET A 287 -13.83 0.70 -1.98
N ILE A 288 -14.15 0.84 -3.26
CA ILE A 288 -15.04 1.90 -3.75
C ILE A 288 -16.41 1.77 -3.09
N VAL A 289 -17.02 0.59 -3.15
CA VAL A 289 -18.35 0.34 -2.56
C VAL A 289 -18.33 0.60 -1.05
N ARG A 290 -17.30 0.14 -0.34
CA ARG A 290 -17.21 0.28 1.12
C ARG A 290 -16.96 1.71 1.59
N TYR A 291 -16.10 2.46 0.90
CA TYR A 291 -15.59 3.74 1.41
C TYR A 291 -16.15 4.98 0.70
N MET A 292 -16.76 4.86 -0.48
CA MET A 292 -17.37 6.01 -1.15
C MET A 292 -18.46 6.68 -0.29
N PRO A 293 -19.36 5.96 0.40
CA PRO A 293 -20.36 6.60 1.28
C PRO A 293 -19.78 7.35 2.48
N GLN A 294 -18.53 7.04 2.86
CA GLN A 294 -17.84 7.65 4.01
C GLN A 294 -17.02 8.90 3.63
N ALA A 295 -16.83 9.15 2.34
CA ALA A 295 -16.11 10.31 1.85
C ALA A 295 -16.92 11.59 2.03
N ALA A 296 -16.24 12.69 2.36
CA ALA A 296 -16.84 14.00 2.44
C ALA A 296 -17.26 14.49 1.05
N GLY A 297 -18.33 15.27 1.03
CA GLY A 297 -19.02 15.66 -0.19
C GLY A 297 -20.29 14.82 -0.42
N GLY A 298 -21.18 15.36 -1.24
CA GLY A 298 -22.57 14.90 -1.35
C GLY A 298 -23.50 16.11 -1.37
N SER A 299 -24.47 16.13 -2.27
CA SER A 299 -25.58 17.08 -2.15
C SER A 299 -26.35 16.75 -0.88
N LEU A 300 -26.71 17.76 -0.08
CA LEU A 300 -27.68 17.60 1.02
C LEU A 300 -29.00 16.97 0.54
N ALA A 301 -29.33 17.10 -0.76
CA ALA A 301 -30.48 16.44 -1.37
C ALA A 301 -30.38 14.90 -1.36
N SER A 302 -29.16 14.34 -1.37
CA SER A 302 -28.94 12.88 -1.26
C SER A 302 -29.17 12.34 0.15
N GLN A 303 -29.18 13.23 1.17
CA GLN A 303 -29.40 12.86 2.57
C GLN A 303 -30.87 13.01 2.99
N MET A 304 -31.69 13.76 2.24
CA MET A 304 -33.12 13.91 2.53
C MET A 304 -34.00 12.74 2.04
N PHE A 305 -33.40 11.72 1.42
CA PHE A 305 -34.10 10.48 1.08
C PHE A 305 -33.25 9.28 1.47
N THR A 306 -33.21 8.97 2.76
CA THR A 306 -32.84 7.63 3.25
C THR A 306 -33.91 7.19 4.24
N PRO A 307 -34.68 6.12 3.99
CA PRO A 307 -35.31 5.40 5.09
C PRO A 307 -34.21 4.73 5.90
N ALA A 308 -34.36 4.77 7.22
CA ALA A 308 -33.39 4.24 8.19
C ALA A 308 -33.00 2.78 7.88
N PRO A 309 -31.72 2.39 7.99
CA PRO A 309 -31.36 0.99 7.95
C PRO A 309 -31.67 0.35 9.31
N ALA A 310 -32.41 -0.76 9.25
CA ALA A 310 -32.59 -1.68 10.36
C ALA A 310 -31.24 -2.25 10.83
N ALA A 311 -31.21 -2.62 12.11
CA ALA A 311 -30.03 -2.93 12.88
C ALA A 311 -29.20 -4.13 12.40
N THR A 312 -27.90 -4.04 12.70
CA THR A 312 -26.94 -5.11 13.02
C THR A 312 -26.62 -6.19 11.98
N ALA A 313 -25.38 -6.15 11.46
CA ALA A 313 -24.59 -7.35 11.26
C ALA A 313 -23.11 -7.07 11.60
N LEU A 314 -22.59 -7.88 12.52
CA LEU A 314 -21.22 -7.88 13.02
C LEU A 314 -20.19 -8.00 11.90
N ALA A 315 -19.14 -7.20 11.99
CA ALA A 315 -17.94 -7.31 11.16
C ALA A 315 -17.24 -8.65 11.43
N ALA A 316 -17.22 -9.54 10.43
CA ALA A 316 -16.32 -10.68 10.42
C ALA A 316 -14.92 -10.22 9.94
N PRO A 317 -13.82 -10.65 10.59
CA PRO A 317 -12.48 -10.42 10.07
C PRO A 317 -12.27 -11.26 8.80
N LEU A 318 -11.62 -10.65 7.79
CA LEU A 318 -11.21 -11.34 6.56
C LEU A 318 -10.35 -12.56 6.91
N PRO A 319 -10.51 -13.71 6.22
CA PRO A 319 -9.70 -14.89 6.49
C PRO A 319 -8.23 -14.64 6.12
N ALA A 320 -7.33 -15.00 7.03
CA ALA A 320 -5.89 -15.03 6.80
C ALA A 320 -5.53 -16.06 5.70
N PRO A 321 -4.44 -15.85 4.94
CA PRO A 321 -3.97 -16.85 3.99
C PRO A 321 -3.53 -18.13 4.73
N ALA A 322 -3.90 -19.28 4.17
CA ALA A 322 -3.56 -20.59 4.71
C ALA A 322 -2.05 -20.78 4.86
N ALA A 323 -1.62 -21.30 6.01
CA ALA A 323 -0.25 -21.70 6.27
C ALA A 323 0.17 -22.90 5.39
N PRO A 324 1.45 -23.03 5.03
CA PRO A 324 1.95 -24.15 4.23
C PRO A 324 1.96 -25.46 5.03
N GLY A 325 1.26 -26.47 4.50
CA GLY A 325 1.28 -27.83 5.02
C GLY A 325 2.57 -28.57 4.64
N MET A 326 3.08 -29.31 5.63
CA MET A 326 4.22 -30.24 5.65
C MET A 326 4.03 -31.48 4.72
N PRO A 327 5.05 -32.35 4.55
CA PRO A 327 5.53 -32.84 3.26
C PRO A 327 4.70 -33.98 2.66
N MET A 328 4.77 -34.08 1.33
CA MET A 328 4.24 -35.19 0.55
C MET A 328 5.01 -36.49 0.85
N PRO A 329 4.33 -37.64 0.93
CA PRO A 329 5.00 -38.94 1.00
C PRO A 329 5.68 -39.26 -0.34
N VAL A 330 6.89 -39.79 -0.22
CA VAL A 330 7.65 -40.38 -1.33
C VAL A 330 6.92 -41.65 -1.76
N ASP A 331 6.57 -41.76 -3.03
CA ASP A 331 6.26 -43.06 -3.62
C ASP A 331 7.01 -43.24 -4.94
N THR A 332 7.85 -44.26 -4.93
CA THR A 332 8.62 -44.81 -6.03
C THR A 332 7.69 -45.53 -7.00
N SER A 333 7.76 -45.23 -8.32
CA SER A 333 7.73 -46.21 -9.43
C SER A 333 7.49 -45.56 -10.82
N THR A 334 8.52 -45.59 -11.68
CA THR A 334 8.51 -46.23 -13.02
C THR A 334 7.77 -45.58 -14.22
N THR A 335 8.59 -45.07 -15.16
CA THR A 335 8.54 -45.21 -16.65
C THR A 335 7.85 -44.16 -17.56
N ILE A 336 8.73 -43.40 -18.25
CA ILE A 336 8.82 -43.04 -19.70
C ILE A 336 7.54 -42.59 -20.46
N GLN A 337 7.51 -41.32 -20.93
CA GLN A 337 7.63 -41.00 -22.37
C GLN A 337 7.85 -39.50 -22.65
N GLN A 338 8.51 -39.30 -23.78
CA GLN A 338 9.24 -38.16 -24.34
C GLN A 338 8.30 -37.22 -25.13
N GLY A 339 8.60 -35.91 -25.14
CA GLY A 339 7.89 -34.93 -25.97
C GLY A 339 8.44 -33.51 -25.83
N ASP A 340 9.16 -33.06 -26.84
CA ASP A 340 10.01 -31.87 -26.95
C ASP A 340 9.38 -30.51 -26.58
N ALA A 341 10.18 -29.67 -25.90
CA ALA A 341 10.00 -28.22 -25.80
C ALA A 341 11.35 -27.48 -25.98
N PRO A 342 11.39 -26.33 -26.66
CA PRO A 342 12.64 -25.65 -27.02
C PRO A 342 13.27 -24.83 -25.88
N VAL A 343 14.59 -24.79 -25.93
CA VAL A 343 15.58 -24.25 -24.98
C VAL A 343 15.47 -22.72 -24.75
N PRO A 344 15.55 -22.22 -23.49
CA PRO A 344 15.84 -20.81 -23.23
C PRO A 344 17.35 -20.57 -23.04
N MET A 345 17.88 -19.63 -23.82
CA MET A 345 19.25 -19.12 -23.72
C MET A 345 19.45 -18.27 -22.47
N GLY A 346 20.30 -18.77 -21.57
CA GLY A 346 21.50 -18.08 -21.08
C GLY A 346 21.32 -16.81 -20.26
N GLU A 347 21.41 -16.97 -18.94
CA GLU A 347 21.94 -15.97 -18.01
C GLU A 347 23.35 -15.54 -18.44
N ILE A 348 23.61 -14.24 -18.39
CA ILE A 348 24.97 -13.70 -18.23
C ILE A 348 24.89 -12.67 -17.10
N GLN A 349 25.88 -12.78 -16.22
CA GLN A 349 26.12 -12.07 -14.96
C GLN A 349 26.01 -10.55 -15.05
#